data_AF-A0A4Q2USK8-F1
#
_entry.id   AF-A0A4Q2USK8-F1
#
_cell.length_a   1.000
_cell.length_b   1.000
_cell.length_c   1.000
_cell.angle_alpha   90.00
_cell.angle_beta   90.00
_cell.angle_gamma   90.00
#
_symmetry.space_group_name_H-M   'P 1'
#
loop_
_entity.id
_entity.type
_entity.pdbx_description
1 polymer ?
#
loop_
_entity_poly.entity_id
_entity_poly.type
_entity_poly.pdbx_seq_one_letter_code
_entity_poly.pdbx_strand_id
1 'polypeptide(L)'
;ADEYGGSLTNRARLTLDIAEAIRARVPKSFILAIKLNSVEFQHGGFSTDDCKQLCSALEKQGFDFIELSGGTYESLGFSHKRESTKKREAFFLNFAETILPALSKSKTYLTGGLRTITGMLEAVGAVDGIGLGRPICDEFDLPNKLLNLEAGSAIKSLIDEDDFALSAIAAGTQIRLVSQGKDPLDLSQPENLTKFKISMQKWIQNRSLDKENHMYGYVDIMDTGSEARSML
;
A
#
# COMPACT_ATOMS: atom_id res chain seq x y z
N ALA A 1 28.24 -16.51 8.93
CA ALA A 1 27.48 -15.62 8.03
C ALA A 1 28.11 -15.73 6.66
N ASP A 2 27.31 -15.85 5.62
CA ASP A 2 27.76 -15.82 4.23
C ASP A 2 27.89 -14.36 3.72
N GLU A 3 28.02 -14.18 2.41
CA GLU A 3 28.15 -12.85 1.79
C GLU A 3 26.83 -12.05 1.70
N TYR A 4 25.70 -12.67 2.04
CA TYR A 4 24.36 -12.06 2.02
C TYR A 4 23.84 -11.68 3.42
N GLY A 5 24.58 -12.03 4.49
CA GLY A 5 24.22 -11.73 5.88
C GLY A 5 25.23 -10.84 6.62
N GLY A 6 24.83 -10.39 7.82
CA GLY A 6 25.68 -9.58 8.70
C GLY A 6 25.53 -8.08 8.44
N SER A 7 26.54 -7.47 7.81
CA SER A 7 26.58 -6.02 7.56
C SER A 7 25.44 -5.56 6.66
N LEU A 8 25.06 -4.27 6.74
CA LEU A 8 24.04 -3.69 5.87
C LEU A 8 24.39 -3.89 4.37
N THR A 9 25.64 -3.71 3.99
CA THR A 9 26.12 -3.92 2.62
C THR A 9 25.86 -5.35 2.14
N ASN A 10 26.14 -6.35 2.98
CA ASN A 10 25.89 -7.74 2.64
C ASN A 10 24.39 -8.02 2.52
N ARG A 11 23.57 -7.52 3.46
CA ARG A 11 22.11 -7.68 3.40
C ARG A 11 21.49 -7.01 2.18
N ALA A 12 22.05 -5.88 1.74
CA ALA A 12 21.62 -5.16 0.55
C ALA A 12 22.06 -5.80 -0.77
N ARG A 13 23.04 -6.71 -0.73
CA ARG A 13 23.69 -7.29 -1.91
C ARG A 13 22.69 -7.88 -2.90
N LEU A 14 21.75 -8.70 -2.43
CA LEU A 14 20.72 -9.30 -3.30
C LEU A 14 19.93 -8.24 -4.09
N THR A 15 19.51 -7.16 -3.43
CA THR A 15 18.76 -6.07 -4.08
C THR A 15 19.62 -5.35 -5.13
N LEU A 16 20.89 -5.10 -4.82
CA LEU A 16 21.82 -4.42 -5.73
C LEU A 16 22.18 -5.31 -6.94
N ASP A 17 22.40 -6.61 -6.73
CA ASP A 17 22.66 -7.59 -7.79
C ASP A 17 21.46 -7.70 -8.74
N ILE A 18 20.23 -7.70 -8.20
CA ILE A 18 19.00 -7.67 -8.99
C ILE A 18 18.92 -6.39 -9.82
N ALA A 19 19.22 -5.23 -9.21
CA ALA A 19 19.20 -3.95 -9.90
C ALA A 19 20.21 -3.90 -11.06
N GLU A 20 21.43 -4.37 -10.83
CA GLU A 20 22.48 -4.49 -11.85
C GLU A 20 22.03 -5.42 -12.99
N ALA A 21 21.48 -6.58 -12.65
CA ALA A 21 20.98 -7.54 -13.63
C ALA A 21 19.84 -6.96 -14.49
N ILE A 22 18.94 -6.16 -13.91
CA ILE A 22 17.90 -5.44 -14.64
C ILE A 22 18.55 -4.39 -15.55
N ARG A 23 19.45 -3.56 -15.01
CA ARG A 23 20.13 -2.48 -15.77
C ARG A 23 20.96 -2.99 -16.94
N ALA A 24 21.50 -4.20 -16.86
CA ALA A 24 22.18 -4.85 -17.97
C ALA A 24 21.24 -5.29 -19.12
N ARG A 25 19.93 -5.39 -18.88
CA ARG A 25 18.93 -5.94 -19.82
C ARG A 25 17.94 -4.91 -20.37
N VAL A 26 17.89 -3.71 -19.78
CA VAL A 26 16.94 -2.66 -20.17
C VAL A 26 17.68 -1.42 -20.68
N PRO A 27 17.09 -0.62 -21.59
CA PRO A 27 17.70 0.64 -22.02
C PRO A 27 17.76 1.64 -20.85
N LYS A 28 18.67 2.62 -20.95
CA LYS A 28 18.81 3.69 -19.93
C LYS A 28 17.53 4.52 -19.72
N SER A 29 16.62 4.53 -20.69
CA SER A 29 15.32 5.21 -20.59
C SER A 29 14.28 4.42 -19.80
N PHE A 30 14.57 3.18 -19.42
CA PHE A 30 13.67 2.37 -18.62
C PHE A 30 13.70 2.81 -17.16
N ILE A 31 12.54 3.18 -16.61
CA ILE A 31 12.40 3.59 -15.21
C ILE A 31 12.61 2.38 -14.28
N LEU A 32 13.56 2.46 -13.37
CA LEU A 32 13.73 1.50 -12.28
C LEU A 32 13.35 2.15 -10.96
N ALA A 33 12.37 1.55 -10.29
CA ALA A 33 11.86 2.01 -9.01
C ALA A 33 12.01 0.92 -7.95
N ILE A 34 12.11 1.32 -6.69
CA ILE A 34 12.06 0.42 -5.54
C ILE A 34 11.21 1.01 -4.43
N LYS A 35 10.44 0.14 -3.78
CA LYS A 35 9.69 0.47 -2.57
C LYS A 35 10.32 -0.25 -1.38
N LEU A 36 10.64 0.50 -0.34
CA LEU A 36 11.24 -0.03 0.88
C LEU A 36 10.57 0.52 2.14
N ASN A 37 10.83 -0.16 3.25
CA ASN A 37 10.50 0.33 4.58
C ASN A 37 11.54 1.37 5.00
N SER A 38 11.07 2.50 5.52
CA SER A 38 11.87 3.56 6.12
C SER A 38 12.33 3.23 7.55
N VAL A 39 11.56 2.40 8.24
CA VAL A 39 11.87 1.85 9.56
C VAL A 39 11.01 0.62 9.83
N GLU A 40 11.59 -0.39 10.45
CA GLU A 40 10.91 -1.54 11.02
C GLU A 40 10.81 -1.34 12.54
N PHE A 41 9.59 -1.27 13.06
CA PHE A 41 9.33 -0.99 14.49
C PHE A 41 9.59 -2.21 15.39
N GLN A 42 10.71 -2.91 15.15
CA GLN A 42 11.14 -4.12 15.86
C GLN A 42 12.53 -3.89 16.46
N HIS A 43 12.82 -4.53 17.60
CA HIS A 43 14.14 -4.43 18.22
C HIS A 43 15.19 -5.12 17.33
N GLY A 44 16.24 -4.39 16.95
CA GLY A 44 17.26 -4.87 16.01
C GLY A 44 16.80 -4.92 14.55
N GLY A 45 15.62 -4.37 14.23
CA GLY A 45 15.11 -4.27 12.87
C GLY A 45 15.79 -3.17 12.04
N PHE A 46 15.38 -3.07 10.78
CA PHE A 46 15.90 -2.06 9.85
C PHE A 46 15.64 -0.63 10.35
N SER A 47 16.71 0.12 10.61
CA SER A 47 16.63 1.47 11.15
C SER A 47 16.52 2.53 10.05
N THR A 48 16.15 3.76 10.43
CA THR A 48 16.15 4.90 9.51
C THR A 48 17.55 5.23 8.96
N ASP A 49 18.61 5.01 9.76
CA ASP A 49 19.98 5.22 9.30
C ASP A 49 20.40 4.12 8.30
N ASP A 50 20.01 2.86 8.55
CA ASP A 50 20.18 1.79 7.56
C ASP A 50 19.45 2.14 6.26
N CYS A 51 18.22 2.65 6.36
CA CYS A 51 17.44 3.10 5.21
C CYS A 51 18.16 4.20 4.43
N LYS A 52 18.71 5.20 5.12
CA LYS A 52 19.47 6.29 4.52
C LYS A 52 20.70 5.78 3.77
N GLN A 53 21.48 4.89 4.39
CA GLN A 53 22.64 4.28 3.76
C GLN A 53 22.25 3.44 2.53
N LEU A 54 21.18 2.66 2.63
CA LEU A 54 20.65 1.87 1.52
C LEU A 54 20.16 2.76 0.37
N CYS A 55 19.40 3.83 0.66
CA CYS A 55 18.92 4.77 -0.34
C CYS A 55 20.08 5.40 -1.14
N SER A 56 21.16 5.78 -0.46
CA SER A 56 22.37 6.28 -1.14
C SER A 56 23.02 5.22 -2.05
N ALA A 57 23.04 3.95 -1.62
CA ALA A 57 23.55 2.86 -2.45
C ALA A 57 22.66 2.58 -3.66
N LEU A 58 21.33 2.62 -3.49
CA LEU A 58 20.34 2.46 -4.57
C LEU A 58 20.45 3.58 -5.61
N GLU A 59 20.57 4.85 -5.19
CA GLU A 59 20.77 5.97 -6.11
C GLU A 59 22.04 5.79 -6.95
N LYS A 60 23.13 5.28 -6.36
CA LYS A 60 24.37 4.98 -7.09
C LYS A 60 24.22 3.85 -8.11
N GLN A 61 23.34 2.89 -7.86
CA GLN A 61 22.96 1.85 -8.83
C GLN A 61 21.97 2.34 -9.89
N GLY A 62 21.60 3.62 -9.84
CA GLY A 62 20.75 4.26 -10.84
C GLY A 62 19.28 3.90 -10.68
N PHE A 63 18.78 3.74 -9.46
CA PHE A 63 17.33 3.79 -9.24
C PHE A 63 16.81 5.19 -9.53
N ASP A 64 15.75 5.29 -10.34
CA ASP A 64 15.12 6.55 -10.72
C ASP A 64 14.11 7.01 -9.66
N PHE A 65 13.42 6.05 -9.03
CA PHE A 65 12.44 6.30 -7.98
C PHE A 65 12.70 5.45 -6.73
N ILE A 66 12.56 6.07 -5.57
CA ILE A 66 12.63 5.42 -4.26
C ILE A 66 11.35 5.76 -3.48
N GLU A 67 10.50 4.75 -3.29
CA GLU A 67 9.28 4.87 -2.49
C GLU A 67 9.53 4.41 -1.05
N LEU A 68 9.27 5.30 -0.10
CA LEU A 68 9.38 5.06 1.32
C LEU A 68 8.00 4.72 1.90
N SER A 69 7.98 3.63 2.66
CA SER A 69 6.82 3.20 3.45
C SER A 69 7.29 2.79 4.85
N GLY A 70 6.46 2.13 5.65
CA GLY A 70 6.94 1.52 6.88
C GLY A 70 5.92 0.62 7.57
N GLY A 71 6.40 -0.10 8.58
CA GLY A 71 5.65 -1.20 9.21
C GLY A 71 5.97 -2.56 8.59
N THR A 72 5.51 -3.63 9.24
CA THR A 72 5.66 -5.02 8.77
C THR A 72 4.33 -5.75 8.89
N TYR A 73 4.20 -6.93 8.28
CA TYR A 73 3.03 -7.79 8.48
C TYR A 73 3.03 -8.50 9.84
N GLU A 74 4.20 -8.64 10.47
CA GLU A 74 4.41 -9.30 11.76
C GLU A 74 4.11 -8.36 12.94
N SER A 75 4.41 -7.07 12.77
CA SER A 75 3.88 -5.98 13.57
C SER A 75 3.25 -4.97 12.62
N LEU A 76 1.94 -5.13 12.38
CA LEU A 76 1.13 -4.13 11.69
C LEU A 76 1.40 -2.81 12.41
N GLY A 77 2.24 -1.94 11.82
CA GLY A 77 2.80 -0.76 12.49
C GLY A 77 1.76 0.30 12.89
N PHE A 78 0.48 -0.05 12.74
CA PHE A 78 -0.74 0.70 13.00
C PHE A 78 -1.43 0.29 14.32
N SER A 79 -1.26 -0.95 14.81
CA SER A 79 -2.09 -1.49 15.92
C SER A 79 -1.72 -1.01 17.33
N HIS A 80 -0.52 -0.46 17.54
CA HIS A 80 -0.02 -0.09 18.87
C HIS A 80 0.42 1.36 19.02
N LYS A 81 -0.18 2.30 18.29
CA LYS A 81 0.27 3.70 18.31
C LYS A 81 -0.77 4.69 18.85
N ARG A 82 -0.27 5.69 19.57
CA ARG A 82 -1.06 6.76 20.20
C ARG A 82 -1.95 7.44 19.16
N GLU A 83 -3.16 7.84 19.56
CA GLU A 83 -4.13 8.54 18.72
C GLU A 83 -3.55 9.78 17.99
N SER A 84 -2.65 10.53 18.64
CA SER A 84 -1.97 11.68 18.03
C SER A 84 -1.01 11.32 16.89
N THR A 85 -0.56 10.07 16.85
CA THR A 85 0.27 9.50 15.78
C THR A 85 -0.59 8.99 14.63
N LYS A 86 -1.80 8.47 14.92
CA LYS A 86 -2.79 8.06 13.90
C LYS A 86 -3.41 9.26 13.16
N LYS A 87 -3.59 10.38 13.85
CA LYS A 87 -4.17 11.62 13.26
C LYS A 87 -3.29 12.32 12.22
N ARG A 88 -2.01 11.95 12.07
CA ARG A 88 -1.14 12.52 11.04
C ARG A 88 -1.08 11.55 9.87
N GLU A 89 -1.77 11.88 8.78
CA GLU A 89 -1.80 11.10 7.54
C GLU A 89 -0.42 10.94 6.88
N ALA A 90 0.59 11.70 7.36
CA ALA A 90 1.97 11.64 6.93
C ALA A 90 2.90 11.10 8.04
N PHE A 91 2.50 10.05 8.76
CA PHE A 91 3.29 9.48 9.87
C PHE A 91 4.76 9.17 9.48
N PHE A 92 4.97 8.69 8.25
CA PHE A 92 6.31 8.35 7.76
C PHE A 92 7.12 9.56 7.27
N LEU A 93 6.52 10.74 7.19
CA LEU A 93 7.15 11.96 6.67
C LEU A 93 8.40 12.33 7.47
N ASN A 94 8.31 12.32 8.81
CA ASN A 94 9.46 12.63 9.66
C ASN A 94 10.66 11.69 9.41
N PHE A 95 10.40 10.42 9.08
CA PHE A 95 11.47 9.48 8.74
C PHE A 95 12.02 9.78 7.34
N ALA A 96 11.14 10.02 6.37
CA ALA A 96 11.52 10.42 5.03
C ALA A 96 12.44 11.65 5.05
N GLU A 97 12.07 12.71 5.77
CA GLU A 97 12.87 13.95 5.89
C GLU A 97 14.32 13.72 6.35
N THR A 98 14.59 12.68 7.14
CA THR A 98 15.97 12.35 7.56
C THR A 98 16.77 11.60 6.49
N ILE A 99 16.09 10.92 5.57
CA ILE A 99 16.64 10.12 4.47
C ILE A 99 16.91 11.00 3.25
N LEU A 100 15.97 11.89 2.90
CA LEU A 100 16.00 12.72 1.70
C LEU A 100 17.34 13.44 1.45
N PRO A 101 18.04 14.01 2.46
CA PRO A 101 19.32 14.69 2.23
C PRO A 101 20.45 13.79 1.71
N ALA A 102 20.29 12.45 1.76
CA ALA A 102 21.25 11.51 1.17
C ALA A 102 21.03 11.23 -0.32
N LEU A 103 19.94 11.76 -0.89
CA LEU A 103 19.54 11.59 -2.28
C LEU A 103 19.69 12.91 -3.04
N SER A 104 20.12 12.82 -4.29
CA SER A 104 20.43 13.99 -5.13
C SER A 104 19.86 13.89 -6.55
N LYS A 105 19.47 12.70 -6.98
CA LYS A 105 19.01 12.42 -8.35
C LYS A 105 17.68 11.66 -8.38
N SER A 106 17.53 10.70 -7.49
CA SER A 106 16.36 9.83 -7.42
C SER A 106 15.15 10.63 -6.98
N LYS A 107 14.00 10.35 -7.59
CA LYS A 107 12.70 10.87 -7.17
C LYS A 107 12.16 10.06 -6.02
N THR A 108 11.55 10.74 -5.06
CA THR A 108 11.14 10.14 -3.79
C THR A 108 9.64 10.13 -3.64
N TYR A 109 9.09 9.00 -3.20
CA TYR A 109 7.66 8.82 -2.99
C TYR A 109 7.40 8.42 -1.54
N LEU A 110 6.25 8.83 -0.99
CA LEU A 110 5.81 8.43 0.34
C LEU A 110 4.46 7.72 0.29
N THR A 111 4.37 6.57 0.96
CA THR A 111 3.12 5.82 1.12
C THR A 111 2.89 5.47 2.57
N GLY A 112 1.69 5.77 3.08
CA GLY A 112 1.26 5.30 4.39
C GLY A 112 0.08 6.07 4.98
N GLY A 113 -1.14 5.74 4.56
CA GLY A 113 -2.36 6.25 5.19
C GLY A 113 -2.83 7.62 4.69
N LEU A 114 -2.27 8.13 3.59
CA LEU A 114 -2.66 9.40 2.97
C LEU A 114 -4.10 9.32 2.40
N ARG A 115 -4.97 10.25 2.78
CA ARG A 115 -6.38 10.28 2.34
C ARG A 115 -6.93 11.66 2.03
N THR A 116 -6.48 12.69 2.73
CA THR A 116 -6.94 14.08 2.55
C THR A 116 -5.99 14.86 1.66
N ILE A 117 -6.52 15.85 0.92
CA ILE A 117 -5.68 16.81 0.17
C ILE A 117 -4.65 17.46 1.09
N THR A 118 -5.03 17.85 2.31
CA THR A 118 -4.10 18.48 3.26
C THR A 118 -2.93 17.57 3.61
N GLY A 119 -3.18 16.31 3.99
CA GLY A 119 -2.12 15.36 4.31
C GLY A 119 -1.24 15.03 3.09
N MET A 120 -1.85 14.95 1.91
CA MET A 120 -1.13 14.76 0.65
C MET A 120 -0.25 15.95 0.29
N LEU A 121 -0.75 17.18 0.44
CA LEU A 121 0.00 18.42 0.22
C LEU A 121 1.16 18.59 1.19
N GLU A 122 0.96 18.23 2.46
CA GLU A 122 2.03 18.21 3.47
C GLU A 122 3.14 17.23 3.04
N ALA A 123 2.79 16.03 2.58
CA ALA A 123 3.76 15.05 2.13
C ALA A 123 4.55 15.50 0.89
N VAL A 124 3.87 15.98 -0.16
CA VAL A 124 4.57 16.48 -1.37
C VAL A 124 5.36 17.77 -1.14
N GLY A 125 5.18 18.42 0.00
CA GLY A 125 6.07 19.50 0.45
C GLY A 125 7.49 19.01 0.76
N ALA A 126 7.68 17.71 1.03
CA ALA A 126 8.98 17.10 1.29
C ALA A 126 9.42 16.10 0.20
N VAL A 127 8.51 15.24 -0.27
CA VAL A 127 8.81 14.20 -1.28
C VAL A 127 8.29 14.59 -2.68
N ASP A 128 8.85 14.00 -3.73
CA ASP A 128 8.44 14.30 -5.12
C ASP A 128 7.06 13.75 -5.49
N GLY A 129 6.54 12.79 -4.74
CA GLY A 129 5.24 12.17 -5.00
C GLY A 129 4.69 11.35 -3.83
N ILE A 130 3.46 10.89 -3.97
CA ILE A 130 2.77 10.07 -2.97
C ILE A 130 2.23 8.80 -3.61
N GLY A 131 2.21 7.72 -2.85
CA GLY A 131 1.53 6.49 -3.25
C GLY A 131 0.22 6.31 -2.49
N LEU A 132 -0.81 5.91 -3.23
CA LEU A 132 -2.14 5.59 -2.71
C LEU A 132 -2.41 4.10 -2.91
N GLY A 133 -2.75 3.42 -1.82
CA GLY A 133 -3.13 2.00 -1.82
C GLY A 133 -4.62 1.83 -1.61
N ARG A 134 -5.04 1.30 -0.46
CA ARG A 134 -6.45 1.04 -0.11
C ARG A 134 -7.44 2.16 -0.49
N PRO A 135 -7.17 3.47 -0.26
CA PRO A 135 -8.11 4.53 -0.63
C PRO A 135 -8.49 4.56 -2.12
N ILE A 136 -7.55 4.24 -3.03
CA ILE A 136 -7.80 4.24 -4.48
C ILE A 136 -8.73 3.11 -4.92
N CYS A 137 -8.87 2.07 -4.08
CA CYS A 137 -9.71 0.92 -4.40
C CYS A 137 -11.19 1.25 -4.19
N ASP A 138 -11.52 2.10 -3.23
CA ASP A 138 -12.90 2.56 -3.05
C ASP A 138 -13.28 3.64 -4.10
N GLU A 139 -12.29 4.38 -4.62
CA GLU A 139 -12.47 5.44 -5.61
C GLU A 139 -11.32 5.49 -6.63
N PHE A 140 -11.47 4.81 -7.77
CA PHE A 140 -10.40 4.72 -8.78
C PHE A 140 -10.09 6.06 -9.48
N ASP A 141 -11.07 6.97 -9.51
CA ASP A 141 -10.95 8.32 -10.07
C ASP A 141 -10.56 9.39 -9.03
N LEU A 142 -10.27 8.99 -7.78
CA LEU A 142 -9.87 9.89 -6.70
C LEU A 142 -8.77 10.89 -7.11
N PRO A 143 -7.69 10.53 -7.84
CA PRO A 143 -6.65 11.49 -8.20
C PRO A 143 -7.22 12.62 -9.06
N ASN A 144 -8.12 12.32 -9.99
CA ASN A 144 -8.77 13.33 -10.82
C ASN A 144 -9.68 14.23 -9.96
N LYS A 145 -10.49 13.63 -9.08
CA LYS A 145 -11.34 14.38 -8.15
C LYS A 145 -10.54 15.33 -7.27
N LEU A 146 -9.40 14.89 -6.75
CA LEU A 146 -8.52 15.72 -5.91
C LEU A 146 -7.88 16.85 -6.74
N LEU A 147 -7.37 16.55 -7.93
CA LEU A 147 -6.74 17.54 -8.81
C LEU A 147 -7.73 18.59 -9.34
N ASN A 148 -8.98 18.19 -9.57
CA ASN A 148 -10.06 19.08 -9.99
C ASN A 148 -10.77 19.78 -8.83
N LEU A 149 -10.36 19.52 -7.57
CA LEU A 149 -10.99 20.05 -6.36
C LEU A 149 -12.47 19.64 -6.19
N GLU A 150 -12.86 18.49 -6.75
CA GLU A 150 -14.19 17.89 -6.60
C GLU A 150 -14.34 17.14 -5.28
N ALA A 151 -13.22 16.73 -4.67
CA ALA A 151 -13.17 16.09 -3.36
C ALA A 151 -12.00 16.64 -2.51
N GLY A 152 -12.20 16.73 -1.19
CA GLY A 152 -11.14 17.10 -0.23
C GLY A 152 -10.43 15.89 0.39
N SER A 153 -10.99 14.69 0.22
CA SER A 153 -10.44 13.43 0.74
C SER A 153 -11.02 12.23 -0.01
N ALA A 154 -10.37 11.08 0.15
CA ALA A 154 -10.97 9.79 -0.19
C ALA A 154 -12.28 9.54 0.59
N ILE A 155 -13.18 8.74 0.02
CA ILE A 155 -14.37 8.20 0.68
C ILE A 155 -13.95 7.51 1.97
N LYS A 156 -14.71 7.82 3.02
CA LYS A 156 -14.55 7.20 4.33
C LYS A 156 -15.42 5.95 4.41
N SER A 157 -14.81 4.80 4.13
CA SER A 157 -15.43 3.49 4.34
C SER A 157 -15.87 3.32 5.80
N LEU A 158 -16.96 2.58 6.01
CA LEU A 158 -17.41 2.15 7.33
C LEU A 158 -16.57 0.99 7.90
N ILE A 159 -15.62 0.45 7.14
CA ILE A 159 -14.63 -0.52 7.62
C ILE A 159 -13.54 0.22 8.38
N ASP A 160 -13.20 -0.28 9.56
CA ASP A 160 -12.08 0.23 10.34
C ASP A 160 -10.76 0.08 9.54
N GLU A 161 -10.06 1.19 9.35
CA GLU A 161 -8.83 1.24 8.57
C GLU A 161 -7.66 0.51 9.25
N ASP A 162 -7.74 0.36 10.58
CA ASP A 162 -6.79 -0.41 11.39
C ASP A 162 -7.08 -1.93 11.33
N ASP A 163 -8.28 -2.34 10.90
CA ASP A 163 -8.56 -3.73 10.54
C ASP A 163 -7.92 -4.03 9.17
N PHE A 164 -6.62 -4.31 9.20
CA PHE A 164 -5.84 -4.56 8.00
C PHE A 164 -6.41 -5.72 7.16
N ALA A 165 -6.82 -6.81 7.81
CA ALA A 165 -7.32 -7.99 7.11
C ALA A 165 -8.64 -7.67 6.38
N LEU A 166 -9.60 -7.06 7.07
CA LEU A 166 -10.88 -6.70 6.48
C LEU A 166 -10.74 -5.62 5.40
N SER A 167 -9.96 -4.57 5.67
CA SER A 167 -9.72 -3.50 4.69
C SER A 167 -8.96 -3.97 3.45
N ALA A 168 -8.05 -4.95 3.58
CA ALA A 168 -7.37 -5.55 2.43
C ALA A 168 -8.31 -6.43 1.59
N ILE A 169 -9.17 -7.22 2.22
CA ILE A 169 -10.20 -8.01 1.51
C ILE A 169 -11.16 -7.07 0.78
N ALA A 170 -11.60 -5.99 1.43
CA ALA A 170 -12.46 -4.99 0.81
C ALA A 170 -11.78 -4.35 -0.42
N ALA A 171 -10.55 -3.86 -0.28
CA ALA A 171 -9.80 -3.27 -1.39
C ALA A 171 -9.67 -4.22 -2.60
N GLY A 172 -9.29 -5.48 -2.37
CA GLY A 172 -9.22 -6.46 -3.45
C GLY A 172 -10.58 -6.84 -4.04
N THR A 173 -11.64 -6.76 -3.25
CA THR A 173 -13.03 -6.93 -3.71
C THR A 173 -13.44 -5.79 -4.66
N GLN A 174 -13.06 -4.55 -4.35
CA GLN A 174 -13.30 -3.42 -5.26
C GLN A 174 -12.56 -3.60 -6.59
N ILE A 175 -11.28 -4.00 -6.54
CA ILE A 175 -10.49 -4.31 -7.75
C ILE A 175 -11.17 -5.41 -8.58
N ARG A 176 -11.73 -6.42 -7.90
CA ARG A 176 -12.47 -7.49 -8.58
C ARG A 176 -13.78 -7.03 -9.21
N LEU A 177 -14.51 -6.10 -8.60
CA LEU A 177 -15.70 -5.50 -9.21
C LEU A 177 -15.35 -4.76 -10.49
N VAL A 178 -14.33 -3.90 -10.43
CA VAL A 178 -13.88 -3.12 -11.59
C VAL A 178 -13.36 -4.01 -12.71
N SER A 179 -12.64 -5.10 -12.39
CA SER A 179 -12.19 -6.06 -13.41
C SER A 179 -13.34 -6.81 -14.10
N GLN A 180 -14.52 -6.83 -13.50
CA GLN A 180 -15.76 -7.36 -14.08
C GLN A 180 -16.60 -6.28 -14.80
N GLY A 181 -16.08 -5.05 -14.93
CA GLY A 181 -16.80 -3.94 -15.55
C GLY A 181 -17.91 -3.35 -14.67
N LYS A 182 -17.87 -3.58 -13.35
CA LYS A 182 -18.79 -3.01 -12.37
C LYS A 182 -18.14 -1.84 -11.65
N ASP A 183 -18.95 -0.89 -11.20
CA ASP A 183 -18.47 0.19 -10.34
C ASP A 183 -18.05 -0.35 -8.96
N PRO A 184 -17.08 0.30 -8.28
CA PRO A 184 -16.78 0.04 -6.88
C PRO A 184 -18.05 0.14 -6.02
N LEU A 185 -18.15 -0.75 -5.04
CA LEU A 185 -19.24 -0.73 -4.08
C LEU A 185 -18.97 0.35 -3.03
N ASP A 186 -19.78 1.40 -2.93
CA ASP A 186 -19.58 2.46 -1.93
C ASP A 186 -19.77 1.93 -0.49
N LEU A 187 -18.67 1.57 0.17
CA LEU A 187 -18.64 1.03 1.53
C LEU A 187 -18.83 2.10 2.63
N SER A 188 -19.04 3.36 2.26
CA SER A 188 -19.55 4.38 3.20
C SER A 188 -21.05 4.22 3.47
N GLN A 189 -21.76 3.45 2.62
CA GLN A 189 -23.19 3.17 2.81
C GLN A 189 -23.43 1.87 3.62
N PRO A 190 -24.24 1.89 4.69
CA PRO A 190 -24.50 0.71 5.52
C PRO A 190 -25.05 -0.51 4.79
N GLU A 191 -25.92 -0.31 3.81
CA GLU A 191 -26.52 -1.37 2.98
C GLU A 191 -25.47 -2.08 2.12
N ASN A 192 -24.54 -1.30 1.55
CA ASN A 192 -23.44 -1.82 0.75
C ASN A 192 -22.43 -2.58 1.61
N LEU A 193 -22.10 -2.04 2.79
CA LEU A 193 -21.27 -2.76 3.76
C LEU A 193 -21.91 -4.09 4.17
N THR A 194 -23.23 -4.12 4.36
CA THR A 194 -23.97 -5.34 4.69
C THR A 194 -23.88 -6.35 3.54
N LYS A 195 -24.12 -5.89 2.30
CA LYS A 195 -23.99 -6.71 1.07
C LYS A 195 -22.59 -7.31 0.94
N PHE A 196 -21.55 -6.50 1.19
CA PHE A 196 -20.15 -6.94 1.22
C PHE A 196 -19.90 -8.00 2.29
N LYS A 197 -20.31 -7.76 3.54
CA LYS A 197 -20.09 -8.70 4.66
C LYS A 197 -20.75 -10.07 4.43
N ILE A 198 -21.98 -10.09 3.91
CA ILE A 198 -22.68 -11.34 3.58
C ILE A 198 -21.94 -12.09 2.46
N SER A 199 -21.54 -11.38 1.40
CA SER A 199 -20.79 -11.96 0.28
C SER A 199 -19.43 -12.51 0.74
N MET A 200 -18.75 -11.77 1.60
CA MET A 200 -17.47 -12.16 2.19
C MET A 200 -17.60 -13.42 3.05
N GLN A 201 -18.63 -13.52 3.90
CA GLN A 201 -18.87 -14.71 4.71
C GLN A 201 -19.05 -15.95 3.85
N LYS A 202 -19.86 -15.87 2.79
CA LYS A 202 -20.05 -16.97 1.84
C LYS A 202 -18.75 -17.31 1.10
N TRP A 203 -17.99 -16.31 0.69
CA TRP A 203 -16.69 -16.51 0.04
C TRP A 203 -15.68 -17.22 0.95
N ILE A 204 -15.60 -16.82 2.23
CA ILE A 204 -14.76 -17.49 3.25
C ILE A 204 -15.21 -18.94 3.45
N GLN A 205 -16.52 -19.17 3.57
CA GLN A 205 -17.08 -20.52 3.71
C GLN A 205 -16.75 -21.41 2.50
N ASN A 206 -16.90 -20.89 1.28
CA ASN A 206 -16.58 -21.64 0.08
C ASN A 206 -15.08 -21.93 -0.01
N ARG A 207 -14.21 -20.98 0.37
CA ARG A 207 -12.76 -21.20 0.42
C ARG A 207 -12.35 -22.27 1.42
N SER A 208 -13.01 -22.35 2.58
CA SER A 208 -12.67 -23.36 3.58
C SER A 208 -13.06 -24.78 3.16
N LEU A 209 -14.03 -24.90 2.23
CA LEU A 209 -14.46 -26.17 1.65
C LEU A 209 -13.62 -26.60 0.43
N ASP A 210 -12.93 -25.66 -0.21
CA ASP A 210 -12.10 -25.90 -1.40
C ASP A 210 -10.73 -26.48 -1.02
N LYS A 211 -10.66 -27.81 -0.99
CA LYS A 211 -9.43 -28.55 -0.68
C LYS A 211 -8.42 -28.58 -1.83
N GLU A 212 -8.83 -28.21 -3.03
CA GLU A 212 -8.03 -28.31 -4.26
C GLU A 212 -7.46 -26.94 -4.70
N ASN A 213 -7.70 -25.89 -3.91
CA ASN A 213 -7.24 -24.50 -4.16
C ASN A 213 -7.70 -23.93 -5.51
N HIS A 214 -8.88 -24.34 -5.99
CA HIS A 214 -9.52 -23.77 -7.18
C HIS A 214 -10.08 -22.36 -6.95
N MET A 215 -10.37 -21.98 -5.71
CA MET A 215 -10.85 -20.67 -5.28
C MET A 215 -9.68 -19.72 -5.03
N TYR A 216 -9.48 -18.79 -5.95
CA TYR A 216 -8.48 -17.72 -5.87
C TYR A 216 -9.12 -16.32 -6.00
N GLY A 217 -8.35 -15.28 -5.67
CA GLY A 217 -8.79 -13.89 -5.79
C GLY A 217 -9.52 -13.35 -4.57
N TYR A 218 -10.59 -12.59 -4.80
CA TYR A 218 -11.34 -11.81 -3.80
C TYR A 218 -12.85 -12.07 -3.90
N VAL A 219 -13.63 -11.42 -3.04
CA VAL A 219 -15.07 -11.66 -2.88
C VAL A 219 -15.85 -11.28 -4.15
N ASP A 220 -16.75 -12.16 -4.60
CA ASP A 220 -17.78 -11.79 -5.57
C ASP A 220 -19.00 -11.24 -4.83
N ILE A 221 -19.39 -10.00 -5.13
CA ILE A 221 -20.56 -9.37 -4.53
C ILE A 221 -21.83 -9.99 -5.11
N MET A 222 -22.63 -10.65 -4.27
CA MET A 222 -23.89 -11.26 -4.67
C MET A 222 -24.96 -10.20 -4.88
N ASP A 223 -25.70 -10.26 -6.00
CA ASP A 223 -26.87 -9.41 -6.17
C ASP A 223 -28.03 -9.93 -5.32
N THR A 224 -28.35 -9.17 -4.28
CA THR A 224 -29.44 -9.48 -3.33
C THR A 224 -30.84 -9.36 -3.96
N GLY A 225 -30.94 -9.09 -5.26
CA GLY A 225 -32.19 -8.81 -5.96
C GLY A 225 -32.81 -9.96 -6.78
N SER A 226 -32.09 -11.05 -7.09
CA SER A 226 -32.62 -12.10 -7.98
C SER A 226 -32.42 -13.54 -7.50
N GLU A 227 -31.33 -13.87 -6.81
CA GLU A 227 -31.04 -15.27 -6.45
C GLU A 227 -31.77 -15.77 -5.19
N ALA A 228 -32.22 -14.87 -4.32
CA ALA A 228 -32.95 -15.23 -3.10
C ALA A 228 -34.35 -15.82 -3.36
N ARG A 229 -34.88 -15.70 -4.59
CA ARG A 229 -36.18 -16.29 -4.99
C ARG A 229 -36.08 -17.71 -5.55
N SER A 230 -34.88 -18.25 -5.72
CA SER A 230 -34.69 -19.60 -6.27
C SER A 230 -34.32 -20.66 -5.22
N MET A 231 -34.25 -20.26 -3.93
CA MET A 231 -33.89 -21.16 -2.82
C MET A 231 -34.90 -21.12 -1.65
N LEU A 232 -36.15 -20.70 -1.93
CA LEU A 232 -37.33 -21.03 -1.12
C LEU A 232 -38.21 -21.98 -1.94
#